data_AF-A0A061NCS9-F1
#
_entry.id   AF-A0A061NCS9-F1
#
_cell.length_a   1.000
_cell.length_b   1.000
_cell.length_c   1.000
_cell.angle_alpha   90.00
_cell.angle_beta   90.00
_cell.angle_gamma   90.00
#
_symmetry.space_group_name_H-M   'P 1'
#
loop_
_entity.id
_entity.type
_entity.pdbx_description
1 polymer ?
#
loop_
_entity_poly.entity_id
_entity_poly.type
_entity_poly.pdbx_seq_one_letter_code
_entity_poly.pdbx_strand_id
1 'polypeptide(L)'
;MEVIEANETLQAYPKITEPLNLLRETVEDDLDRLQSMNDRDARVGHKTADSSFFGYKTHLAMSEERIITAAVVSTGEKSDGTTFKR
;
A
#
# COMPACT_ATOMS: atom_id res chain seq x y z
N MET A 1 -2.80 -27.79 -1.20
CA MET A 1 -3.90 -27.63 -2.18
C MET A 1 -4.04 -28.84 -3.07
N GLU A 2 -2.92 -29.49 -3.42
CA GLU A 2 -2.81 -30.69 -4.26
C GLU A 2 -3.86 -31.80 -4.02
N VAL A 3 -4.21 -32.11 -2.77
CA VAL A 3 -5.20 -33.17 -2.45
C VAL A 3 -6.63 -32.81 -2.89
N ILE A 4 -7.00 -31.52 -2.81
CA ILE A 4 -8.30 -31.02 -3.26
C ILE A 4 -8.27 -30.80 -4.78
N GLU A 5 -7.12 -30.40 -5.32
CA GLU A 5 -6.93 -30.20 -6.75
C GLU A 5 -6.93 -31.51 -7.56
N ALA A 6 -6.46 -32.60 -6.98
CA ALA A 6 -6.46 -33.92 -7.61
C ALA A 6 -7.85 -34.59 -7.67
N ASN A 7 -8.86 -34.02 -7.01
CA ASN A 7 -10.20 -34.59 -6.95
C ASN A 7 -11.21 -33.71 -7.68
N GLU A 8 -11.51 -34.08 -8.92
CA GLU A 8 -12.43 -33.36 -9.82
C GLU A 8 -13.84 -33.17 -9.20
N THR A 9 -14.30 -34.09 -8.36
CA THR A 9 -15.62 -33.98 -7.74
C THR A 9 -15.68 -32.88 -6.68
N LEU A 10 -14.56 -32.59 -5.99
CA LEU A 10 -14.49 -31.54 -4.97
C LEU A 10 -14.32 -30.14 -5.59
N GLN A 11 -13.63 -30.04 -6.73
CA GLN A 11 -13.50 -28.78 -7.47
C GLN A 11 -14.83 -28.28 -8.05
N ALA A 12 -15.73 -29.20 -8.43
CA ALA A 12 -17.05 -28.83 -8.96
C ALA A 12 -17.98 -28.18 -7.91
N TYR A 13 -17.65 -28.27 -6.62
CA TYR A 13 -18.45 -27.64 -5.57
C TYR A 13 -18.04 -26.17 -5.37
N PRO A 14 -18.95 -25.21 -5.59
CA PRO A 14 -18.66 -23.79 -5.41
C PRO A 14 -18.28 -23.46 -3.96
N LYS A 15 -18.83 -24.20 -2.98
CA LYS A 15 -18.50 -24.08 -1.55
C LYS A 15 -17.05 -24.43 -1.20
N ILE A 16 -16.32 -25.09 -2.08
CA ILE A 16 -14.92 -25.50 -1.88
C ILE A 16 -13.98 -24.62 -2.71
N THR A 17 -14.43 -24.21 -3.90
CA THR A 17 -13.68 -23.36 -4.83
C THR A 17 -13.39 -21.98 -4.22
N GLU A 18 -14.39 -21.34 -3.62
CA GLU A 18 -14.21 -20.01 -2.98
C GLU A 18 -13.17 -20.04 -1.85
N PRO A 19 -13.26 -20.95 -0.84
CA PRO A 19 -12.22 -21.07 0.18
C PRO A 19 -10.83 -21.41 -0.36
N LEU A 20 -10.75 -22.23 -1.43
CA LEU A 20 -9.48 -22.60 -2.05
C LEU A 20 -8.80 -21.40 -2.70
N ASN A 21 -9.56 -20.57 -3.41
CA ASN A 21 -9.05 -19.34 -4.03
C ASN A 21 -8.59 -18.35 -2.97
N LEU A 22 -9.38 -18.15 -1.91
CA LEU A 22 -9.01 -17.28 -0.79
C LEU A 22 -7.71 -17.73 -0.12
N LEU A 23 -7.56 -19.05 0.09
CA LEU A 23 -6.33 -19.60 0.65
C LEU A 23 -5.14 -19.37 -0.28
N ARG A 24 -5.33 -19.48 -1.60
CA ARG A 24 -4.27 -19.25 -2.58
C ARG A 24 -3.83 -17.80 -2.62
N GLU A 25 -4.78 -16.87 -2.64
CA GLU A 25 -4.52 -15.43 -2.52
C GLU A 25 -3.78 -15.10 -1.22
N THR A 26 -4.23 -15.64 -0.08
CA THR A 26 -3.57 -15.40 1.21
C THR A 26 -2.11 -15.87 1.22
N VAL A 27 -1.83 -17.03 0.61
CA VAL A 27 -0.46 -17.56 0.53
C VAL A 27 0.41 -16.72 -0.41
N GLU A 28 -0.13 -16.28 -1.54
CA GLU A 28 0.58 -15.38 -2.47
C GLU A 28 0.89 -14.03 -1.79
N ASP A 29 -0.09 -13.42 -1.11
CA ASP A 29 0.07 -12.17 -0.37
C ASP A 29 1.14 -12.28 0.73
N ASP A 30 1.14 -13.37 1.50
CA ASP A 30 2.13 -13.59 2.55
C ASP A 30 3.55 -13.76 1.98
N LEU A 31 3.69 -14.43 0.83
CA LEU A 31 4.98 -14.56 0.15
C LEU A 31 5.49 -13.22 -0.35
N ASP A 32 4.64 -12.41 -0.97
CA ASP A 32 4.99 -11.06 -1.42
C ASP A 32 5.35 -10.16 -0.24
N ARG A 33 4.63 -10.28 0.88
CA ARG A 33 4.95 -9.57 2.12
C ARG A 33 6.31 -10.00 2.66
N LEU A 34 6.63 -11.29 2.67
CA LEU A 34 7.94 -11.79 3.12
C LEU A 34 9.08 -11.31 2.23
N GLN A 35 8.87 -11.27 0.90
CA GLN A 35 9.85 -10.75 -0.05
C GLN A 35 10.10 -9.25 0.16
N SER A 36 9.04 -8.45 0.25
CA SER A 36 9.15 -7.00 0.52
C SER A 36 9.74 -6.69 1.90
N MET A 37 9.57 -7.55 2.89
CA MET A 37 10.24 -7.41 4.20
C MET A 37 11.76 -7.58 4.12
N ASN A 38 12.25 -8.37 3.18
CA ASN A 38 13.69 -8.63 3.00
C ASN A 38 14.39 -7.53 2.20
N ASP A 39 13.62 -6.72 1.46
CA ASP A 39 14.12 -5.51 0.81
C ASP A 39 14.30 -4.38 1.84
N ARG A 40 15.54 -4.22 2.31
CA ARG A 40 15.92 -3.16 3.27
C ARG A 40 15.73 -1.76 2.70
N ASP A 41 15.87 -1.59 1.38
CA ASP A 41 15.79 -0.29 0.71
C ASP A 41 14.34 0.13 0.46
N ALA A 42 13.44 -0.85 0.20
CA ALA A 42 11.99 -0.59 0.13
C ALA A 42 11.39 -0.15 1.47
N ARG A 43 11.85 -0.70 2.61
CA ARG A 43 11.42 -0.29 3.95
C ARG A 43 11.94 1.08 4.37
N VAL A 44 13.12 1.44 3.87
CA VAL A 44 13.86 2.62 4.26
C VAL A 44 14.29 3.30 2.98
N GLY A 45 13.37 3.93 2.26
CA GLY A 45 13.73 4.77 1.10
C GLY A 45 14.72 5.87 1.51
N HIS A 46 15.07 6.79 0.61
CA HIS A 46 15.97 7.94 0.86
C HIS A 46 15.47 8.97 1.89
N LYS A 47 14.61 8.57 2.82
CA LYS A 47 14.11 9.29 3.98
C LYS A 47 14.69 8.66 5.26
N THR A 48 16.02 8.57 5.33
CA THR A 48 16.75 8.20 6.55
C THR A 48 17.12 9.45 7.34
N ALA A 49 17.50 9.29 8.61
CA ALA A 49 17.97 10.41 9.44
C ALA A 49 19.17 11.15 8.82
N ASP A 50 19.98 10.47 8.00
CA ASP A 50 21.22 10.98 7.42
C ASP A 50 21.09 11.37 5.94
N SER A 51 19.94 11.10 5.29
CA SER A 51 19.69 11.44 3.89
C SER A 51 18.39 12.22 3.77
N SER A 52 18.49 13.50 3.41
CA SER A 52 17.32 14.31 3.11
C SER A 52 16.74 13.92 1.75
N PHE A 53 15.42 13.75 1.68
CA PHE A 53 14.73 13.53 0.41
C PHE A 53 14.69 14.85 -0.39
N PHE A 54 15.33 14.87 -1.55
CA PHE A 54 15.30 16.03 -2.45
C PHE A 54 13.92 16.14 -3.13
N GLY A 55 13.07 17.01 -2.59
CA GLY A 55 11.76 17.29 -3.17
C GLY A 55 10.95 18.28 -2.33
N TYR A 56 9.87 18.80 -2.91
CA TYR A 56 8.93 19.70 -2.24
C TYR A 56 7.52 19.11 -2.31
N LYS A 57 6.74 19.31 -1.24
CA LYS A 57 5.31 19.01 -1.19
C LYS A 57 4.52 20.30 -1.19
N THR A 58 3.50 20.36 -2.03
CA THR A 58 2.57 21.48 -2.09
C THR A 58 1.24 21.05 -1.47
N HIS A 59 0.90 21.66 -0.35
CA HIS A 59 -0.40 21.53 0.28
C HIS A 59 -1.34 22.57 -0.33
N LEU A 60 -2.50 22.16 -0.82
CA LEU A 60 -3.52 23.04 -1.41
C LEU A 60 -4.82 22.90 -0.63
N ALA A 61 -5.36 24.02 -0.17
CA ALA A 61 -6.73 24.11 0.34
C ALA A 61 -7.63 24.58 -0.80
N MET A 62 -8.70 23.82 -1.07
CA MET A 62 -9.66 24.13 -2.13
C MET A 62 -11.08 24.19 -1.57
N SER A 63 -11.92 25.05 -2.13
CA SER A 63 -13.36 25.02 -1.92
C SER A 63 -14.01 23.88 -2.75
N GLU A 64 -15.28 23.58 -2.47
CA GLU A 64 -16.06 22.61 -3.27
C GLU A 64 -16.19 23.04 -4.75
N GLU A 65 -16.14 24.35 -5.01
CA GLU A 65 -16.13 24.94 -6.34
C GLU A 65 -14.75 24.85 -7.03
N ARG A 66 -13.79 24.13 -6.43
CA ARG A 66 -12.41 23.97 -6.92
C ARG A 66 -11.59 25.27 -6.94
N ILE A 67 -11.94 26.24 -6.10
CA ILE A 67 -11.16 27.47 -5.93
C ILE A 67 -10.07 27.21 -4.89
N ILE A 68 -8.82 27.50 -5.25
CA ILE A 68 -7.69 27.40 -4.31
C ILE A 68 -7.78 28.57 -3.32
N THR A 69 -7.97 28.27 -2.04
CA THR A 69 -8.08 29.27 -0.96
C THR A 69 -6.77 29.47 -0.21
N ALA A 70 -5.88 28.47 -0.20
CA ALA A 70 -4.55 28.59 0.38
C ALA A 70 -3.57 27.56 -0.23
N ALA A 71 -2.28 27.91 -0.25
CA ALA A 71 -1.20 27.04 -0.71
C ALA A 71 0.01 27.14 0.23
N VAL A 72 0.60 26.01 0.62
CA VAL A 72 1.80 25.95 1.47
C VAL A 72 2.79 24.96 0.88
N VAL A 73 4.03 25.40 0.68
CA VAL A 73 5.13 24.55 0.21
C VAL A 73 5.96 24.10 1.41
N SER A 74 6.21 22.80 1.50
CA SER A 74 7.05 22.19 2.54
C SER A 74 8.11 21.29 1.92
N THR A 75 9.19 21.04 2.65
CA THR A 75 10.19 20.06 2.24
C THR A 75 9.57 18.66 2.18
N GLY A 76 9.96 17.86 1.19
CA GLY A 76 9.37 16.52 0.96
C GLY A 76 9.60 15.55 2.11
N GLU A 77 10.64 15.79 2.91
CA GLU A 77 10.93 15.06 4.13
C GLU A 77 9.91 15.31 5.25
N LYS A 78 9.28 16.49 5.28
CA LYS A 78 8.33 16.86 6.34
C LYS A 78 7.14 15.89 6.34
N SER A 79 6.79 15.38 7.51
CA SER A 79 5.63 14.51 7.70
C SER A 79 4.34 15.28 7.41
N ASP A 80 3.32 14.59 6.90
CA ASP A 80 2.03 15.18 6.59
C ASP A 80 1.25 15.42 7.89
N GLY A 81 1.49 16.58 8.50
CA GLY A 81 0.71 17.10 9.61
C GLY A 81 -0.42 18.02 9.13
N THR A 82 -1.16 18.61 10.06
CA THR A 82 -2.19 19.61 9.74
C THR A 82 -1.56 20.90 9.21
N THR A 83 -1.57 21.09 7.90
CA THR A 83 -0.99 22.28 7.25
C THR A 83 -1.93 23.48 7.28
N PHE A 84 -3.24 23.25 7.15
CA PHE A 84 -4.26 24.28 7.20
C PHE A 84 -5.01 24.20 8.52
N LYS A 85 -5.02 25.29 9.28
CA LYS A 85 -5.90 25.41 10.45
C LYS A 85 -7.28 25.85 9.98
N ARG A 86 -8.31 25.34 10.65
CA ARG A 86 -9.69 25.74 10.43
C ARG A 86 -9.95 27.14 10.97
#